data_AF-A0A1J1GRP7-F1
#
_entry.id   AF-A0A1J1GRP7-F1
#
_cell.length_a   1.000
_cell.length_b   1.000
_cell.length_c   1.000
_cell.angle_alpha   90.00
_cell.angle_beta   90.00
_cell.angle_gamma   90.00
#
_symmetry.space_group_name_H-M   'P 1'
#
loop_
_entity.id
_entity.type
_entity.pdbx_description
1 polymer ?
#
loop_
_entity_poly.entity_id
_entity_poly.type
_entity_poly.pdbx_seq_one_letter_code
_entity_poly.pdbx_strand_id
1 'polypeptide(L)'
;MLNFYVLRFFFNNFRYENLSKKFIENIIKTGTFCRTMLPIFIPISIYQYIRQIDKERYTEELFYEHSKSDNLKSFYDSSMKNNDKNWRIQYDLYLIDKEVNS
;
A
#
# COMPACT_ATOMS: atom_id res chain seq x y z
N MET A 1 -17.81 -16.24 -23.92
CA MET A 1 -17.50 -17.69 -23.81
C MET A 1 -16.01 -17.84 -23.51
N LEU A 2 -15.64 -18.20 -22.29
CA LEU A 2 -14.25 -18.50 -21.94
C LEU A 2 -13.80 -19.78 -22.67
N ASN A 3 -12.71 -19.71 -23.41
CA ASN A 3 -12.22 -20.82 -24.23
C ASN A 3 -11.52 -21.87 -23.33
N PHE A 4 -12.32 -22.78 -22.77
CA PHE A 4 -11.87 -23.84 -21.86
C PHE A 4 -10.77 -24.74 -22.45
N TYR A 5 -10.62 -24.81 -23.76
CA TYR A 5 -9.55 -25.60 -24.41
C TYR A 5 -8.15 -25.04 -24.15
N VAL A 6 -8.00 -23.71 -24.18
CA VAL A 6 -6.69 -23.05 -23.97
C VAL A 6 -6.25 -23.22 -22.52
N LEU A 7 -7.17 -22.99 -21.57
CA LEU A 7 -6.92 -23.22 -20.14
C LEU A 7 -6.55 -24.68 -19.86
N ARG A 8 -7.28 -25.65 -20.45
CA ARG A 8 -7.00 -27.07 -20.26
C ARG A 8 -5.64 -27.49 -20.82
N PHE A 9 -5.21 -26.92 -21.95
CA PHE A 9 -3.87 -27.15 -22.50
C PHE A 9 -2.78 -26.58 -21.58
N PHE A 10 -2.97 -25.37 -21.06
CA PHE A 10 -2.06 -24.76 -20.08
C PHE A 10 -1.94 -25.60 -18.80
N PHE A 11 -3.06 -26.04 -18.22
CA PHE A 11 -3.04 -26.88 -17.01
C PHE A 11 -2.44 -28.27 -17.26
N ASN A 12 -2.64 -28.86 -18.44
CA ASN A 12 -2.00 -30.13 -18.79
C ASN A 12 -0.48 -30.04 -18.91
N ASN A 13 0.05 -28.91 -19.38
CA ASN A 13 1.51 -28.69 -19.44
C ASN A 13 2.13 -28.39 -18.07
N PHE A 14 1.35 -27.85 -17.12
CA PHE A 14 1.77 -27.61 -15.74
C PHE A 14 1.69 -28.84 -14.83
N ARG A 15 1.49 -30.05 -15.38
CA ARG A 15 1.54 -31.29 -14.61
C ARG A 15 2.93 -31.52 -14.05
N TYR A 16 2.98 -31.94 -12.78
CA TYR A 16 4.19 -32.19 -12.01
C TYR A 16 5.16 -33.17 -12.70
N GLU A 17 4.62 -34.11 -13.47
CA GLU A 17 5.36 -35.11 -14.24
C GLU A 17 6.20 -34.52 -15.39
N ASN A 18 5.77 -33.39 -15.96
CA ASN A 18 6.43 -32.73 -17.10
C ASN A 18 7.40 -31.61 -16.67
N LEU A 19 7.47 -31.30 -15.37
CA LEU A 19 8.31 -30.22 -14.86
C LEU A 19 9.71 -30.74 -14.50
N SER A 20 10.72 -29.93 -14.78
CA SER A 20 12.11 -30.25 -14.42
C SER A 20 12.25 -30.35 -12.89
N LYS A 21 12.94 -31.41 -12.43
CA LYS A 21 13.19 -31.64 -11.00
C LYS A 21 13.85 -30.44 -10.31
N LYS A 22 14.74 -29.73 -11.02
CA LYS A 22 15.40 -28.52 -10.51
C LYS A 22 14.43 -27.35 -10.31
N PHE A 23 13.42 -27.23 -11.16
CA PHE A 23 12.39 -26.20 -11.04
C PHE A 23 11.47 -26.46 -9.84
N ILE A 24 11.07 -27.72 -9.64
CA ILE A 24 10.30 -28.15 -8.48
C ILE A 24 11.05 -27.86 -7.17
N GLU A 25 12.34 -28.22 -7.11
CA GLU A 25 13.17 -27.98 -5.94
C GLU A 25 13.27 -26.48 -5.60
N ASN A 26 13.44 -25.64 -6.62
CA ASN A 26 13.47 -24.18 -6.43
C ASN A 26 12.14 -23.63 -5.94
N ILE A 27 11.00 -24.10 -6.47
CA ILE A 27 9.67 -23.70 -5.97
C ILE A 27 9.50 -24.09 -4.51
N ILE A 28 9.91 -25.30 -4.14
CA ILE A 28 9.81 -25.76 -2.75
C ILE A 28 10.70 -24.89 -1.85
N LYS A 29 11.94 -24.62 -2.25
CA LYS A 29 12.86 -23.73 -1.51
C LYS A 29 12.32 -22.31 -1.36
N THR A 30 11.73 -21.75 -2.41
CA THR A 30 11.08 -20.44 -2.33
C THR A 30 9.84 -20.47 -1.45
N GLY A 31 9.03 -21.52 -1.53
CA GLY A 31 7.85 -21.70 -0.69
C GLY A 31 8.19 -21.85 0.79
N THR A 32 9.26 -22.59 1.13
CA THR A 32 9.74 -22.71 2.51
C THR A 32 10.32 -21.39 3.01
N PHE A 33 11.10 -20.69 2.19
CA PHE A 33 11.62 -19.35 2.52
C PHE A 33 10.50 -18.34 2.79
N CYS A 34 9.46 -18.31 1.95
CA CYS A 34 8.32 -17.43 2.18
C CYS A 34 7.61 -17.74 3.51
N ARG A 35 7.44 -19.02 3.87
CA ARG A 35 6.83 -19.41 5.16
C ARG A 35 7.69 -19.03 6.36
N THR A 36 9.01 -19.11 6.25
CA THR A 36 9.92 -18.71 7.33
C THR A 36 10.07 -17.20 7.44
N MET A 37 9.93 -16.44 6.35
CA MET A 37 9.98 -14.98 6.37
C MET A 37 8.67 -14.29 6.73
N LEU A 38 7.53 -14.93 6.48
CA LEU A 38 6.21 -14.39 6.83
C LEU A 38 6.10 -13.87 8.28
N PRO A 39 6.55 -14.60 9.32
CA PRO A 39 6.50 -14.11 10.69
C PRO A 39 7.38 -12.89 10.96
N ILE A 40 8.41 -12.63 10.14
CA ILE A 40 9.27 -11.44 10.26
C ILE A 40 8.69 -10.26 9.46
N PHE A 41 8.07 -10.56 8.32
CA PHE A 41 7.47 -9.55 7.45
C PHE A 41 6.27 -8.83 8.10
N ILE A 42 5.45 -9.56 8.87
CA ILE A 42 4.28 -8.97 9.56
C ILE A 42 4.71 -7.87 10.55
N PRO A 43 5.61 -8.12 11.53
CA PRO A 43 6.10 -7.08 12.45
C PRO A 43 6.73 -5.89 11.74
N ILE A 44 7.53 -6.12 10.69
CA ILE A 44 8.17 -5.04 9.93
C ILE A 44 7.12 -4.16 9.25
N SER A 45 6.12 -4.78 8.64
CA SER A 45 5.03 -4.06 7.97
C SER A 45 4.22 -3.23 8.97
N ILE A 46 3.90 -3.80 10.13
CA ILE A 46 3.19 -3.09 11.21
C ILE A 46 4.03 -1.93 11.74
N TYR A 47 5.33 -2.14 11.95
CA TYR A 47 6.24 -1.10 12.41
C TYR A 47 6.32 0.07 11.42
N GLN A 48 6.46 -0.23 10.11
CA GLN A 48 6.46 0.79 9.06
C GLN A 48 5.13 1.54 9.00
N TYR A 49 4.01 0.82 9.14
CA TYR A 49 2.68 1.43 9.18
C TYR A 49 2.51 2.38 10.36
N ILE A 50 2.88 1.97 11.58
CA ILE A 50 2.80 2.82 12.78
C ILE A 50 3.64 4.07 12.58
N ARG A 51 4.88 3.91 12.09
CA ARG A 51 5.78 5.05 11.85
C ARG A 51 5.24 6.03 10.80
N GLN A 52 4.56 5.51 9.78
CA GLN A 52 3.91 6.36 8.77
C GLN A 52 2.74 7.15 9.37
N ILE A 53 1.85 6.49 10.11
CA ILE A 53 0.70 7.13 10.76
C ILE A 53 1.15 8.17 11.76
N ASP A 54 2.17 7.88 12.57
CA ASP A 54 2.72 8.82 13.56
C ASP A 54 3.22 10.10 12.90
N LYS A 55 3.96 9.96 11.79
CA LYS A 55 4.41 11.10 10.99
C LYS A 55 3.24 11.92 10.42
N GLU A 56 2.21 11.26 9.91
CA GLU A 56 1.03 11.93 9.35
C GLU A 56 0.27 12.72 10.42
N ARG A 57 0.09 12.15 11.61
CA ARG A 57 -0.53 12.85 12.75
C ARG A 57 0.26 14.06 13.21
N TYR A 58 1.57 13.93 13.34
CA TYR A 58 2.43 15.04 13.72
C TYR A 58 2.35 16.20 12.71
N THR A 59 2.28 15.90 11.41
CA THR A 59 2.11 16.94 10.38
C THR A 59 0.74 17.61 10.40
N GLU A 60 -0.32 16.87 10.73
CA GLU A 60 -1.66 17.44 10.91
C GLU A 60 -1.69 18.44 12.08
N GLU A 61 -1.03 18.12 13.20
CA GLU A 61 -0.93 19.00 14.37
C GLU A 61 -0.19 20.31 14.04
N LEU A 62 0.96 20.21 13.37
CA LEU A 62 1.70 21.39 12.91
C LEU A 62 0.88 22.23 11.94
N PHE A 63 0.17 21.58 11.01
CA PHE A 63 -0.67 22.29 10.04
C PHE A 63 -1.81 23.02 10.74
N TYR A 64 -2.46 22.38 11.72
CA TYR A 64 -3.48 23.01 12.54
C TYR A 64 -2.94 24.24 13.28
N GLU A 65 -1.79 24.11 13.96
CA GLU A 65 -1.12 25.21 14.69
C GLU A 65 -0.83 26.42 13.78
N HIS A 66 -0.39 26.17 12.55
CA HIS A 66 -0.09 27.24 11.59
C HIS A 66 -1.33 27.81 10.89
N SER A 67 -2.42 27.06 10.77
CA SER A 67 -3.61 27.48 9.99
C SER A 67 -4.45 28.59 10.63
N LYS A 68 -4.24 28.92 11.92
CA LYS A 68 -5.04 29.88 12.70
C LYS A 68 -6.57 29.72 12.56
N SER A 69 -7.04 28.52 12.22
CA SER A 69 -8.44 28.28 11.92
C SER A 69 -9.16 27.64 13.12
N ASP A 70 -10.35 28.15 13.46
CA ASP A 70 -11.12 27.71 14.63
C ASP A 70 -11.83 26.35 14.42
N ASN A 71 -11.83 25.84 13.19
CA ASN A 71 -12.56 24.64 12.81
C ASN A 71 -11.73 23.36 13.04
N LEU A 72 -11.56 22.94 14.29
CA LEU A 72 -10.93 21.66 14.66
C LEU A 72 -11.49 20.46 13.88
N LYS A 73 -12.81 20.47 13.63
CA LYS A 73 -13.50 19.35 12.99
C LYS A 73 -13.02 19.09 11.56
N SER A 74 -12.64 20.11 10.78
CA SER A 74 -12.19 19.90 9.39
C SER A 74 -10.84 19.19 9.28
N PHE A 75 -10.01 19.22 10.33
CA PHE A 75 -8.69 18.59 10.33
C PHE A 75 -8.71 17.15 10.87
N TYR A 76 -9.53 16.89 11.88
CA TYR A 76 -9.53 15.61 12.60
C TYR A 76 -10.70 14.68 12.26
N ASP A 77 -11.63 15.08 11.37
CA ASP A 77 -12.80 14.26 11.03
C ASP A 77 -12.40 12.99 10.28
N SER A 78 -12.42 11.86 10.99
CA SER A 78 -12.12 10.53 10.46
C SER A 78 -13.17 10.02 9.45
N SER A 79 -14.31 10.69 9.29
CA SER A 79 -15.35 10.36 8.32
C SER A 79 -15.21 11.05 6.95
N MET A 80 -14.32 12.04 6.81
CA MET A 80 -14.06 12.69 5.51
C MET A 80 -13.44 11.73 4.49
N LYS A 81 -13.85 11.88 3.22
CA LYS A 81 -13.33 11.13 2.06
C LYS A 81 -11.80 11.29 1.98
N ASN A 82 -11.08 10.18 1.77
CA ASN A 82 -9.61 10.13 1.83
C ASN A 82 -8.86 11.19 1.01
N ASN A 83 -9.43 11.64 -0.11
CA ASN A 83 -8.74 12.59 -1.00
C ASN A 83 -8.58 13.98 -0.36
N ASP A 84 -9.55 14.42 0.45
CA ASP A 84 -9.53 15.75 1.07
C ASP A 84 -8.81 15.72 2.43
N LYS A 85 -8.43 14.54 2.95
CA LYS A 85 -7.69 14.42 4.21
C LYS A 85 -6.19 14.53 4.07
N ASN A 86 -5.64 14.15 2.92
CA ASN A 86 -4.20 14.05 2.79
C ASN A 86 -3.60 15.45 2.80
N TRP A 87 -3.00 15.83 3.93
CA TRP A 87 -2.35 17.13 4.13
C TRP A 87 -1.34 17.44 3.01
N ARG A 88 -0.69 16.41 2.45
CA ARG A 88 0.25 16.57 1.35
C ARG A 88 -0.45 16.95 0.05
N ILE A 89 -1.60 16.34 -0.24
CA ILE A 89 -2.41 16.69 -1.42
C ILE A 89 -2.95 18.12 -1.27
N GLN A 90 -3.44 18.49 -0.08
CA GLN A 90 -3.89 19.86 0.18
C GLN A 90 -2.75 20.88 0.03
N TYR A 91 -1.57 20.55 0.54
CA TYR A 91 -0.38 21.39 0.42
C TYR A 91 0.09 21.53 -1.04
N ASP A 92 0.11 20.43 -1.79
CA ASP A 92 0.45 20.44 -3.21
C ASP A 92 -0.56 21.27 -4.00
N LEU A 93 -1.86 21.15 -3.71
CA LEU A 93 -2.90 21.99 -4.32
C LEU A 93 -2.74 23.47 -3.96
N TYR A 94 -2.40 23.78 -2.70
CA TYR A 94 -2.11 25.14 -2.27
C TYR A 94 -0.92 25.75 -3.02
N LEU A 95 0.15 24.99 -3.23
CA LEU A 95 1.30 25.46 -4.01
C LEU A 95 0.92 25.73 -5.46
N ILE A 96 0.16 24.84 -6.09
CA ILE A 96 -0.33 25.01 -7.45
C ILE A 96 -1.20 26.28 -7.57
N ASP A 97 -2.16 26.46 -6.66
CA ASP A 97 -3.05 27.62 -6.67
C ASP A 97 -2.27 28.93 -6.47
N LYS A 98 -1.31 28.94 -5.55
CA LYS A 98 -0.43 30.08 -5.31
C LYS A 98 0.37 30.47 -6.55
N GLU A 99 0.85 29.49 -7.31
CA GLU A 99 1.68 29.70 -8.49
C GLU A 99 0.85 30.09 -9.74
N VAL A 100 -0.41 29.69 -9.81
CA VAL A 100 -1.37 30.11 -10.84
C VAL A 100 -1.91 31.53 -10.58
N ASN A 101 -2.10 31.89 -9.31
CA ASN A 101 -2.69 33.18 -8.91
C ASN A 101 -1.65 34.27 -8.52
N SER A 102 -0.34 33.98 -8.57
CA SER A 102 0.74 35.00 -8.47
C SER A 102 1.09 35.58 -9.83
#